data_AF-A0A0W8E420-F1
#
_entry.id   AF-A0A0W8E420-F1
#
_cell.length_a   1.000
_cell.length_b   1.000
_cell.length_c   1.000
_cell.angle_alpha   90.00
_cell.angle_beta   90.00
_cell.angle_gamma   90.00
#
_symmetry.space_group_name_H-M   'P 1'
#
loop_
_entity.id
_entity.type
_entity.pdbx_description
1 polymer ?
#
loop_
_entity_poly.entity_id
_entity_poly.type
_entity_poly.pdbx_seq_one_letter_code
_entity_poly.pdbx_strand_id
1 'polypeptide(L)' 'MKRLLLKFKPLRNEINSISTEAVFRIYVQSDFAQIAFEFESDVIKELAEFNIKLEFSILSWGGVED' A
#
# COMPACT_ATOMS: atom_id res chain seq x y z
N MET A 1 -5.64 -2.19 6.23
CA MET A 1 -5.35 -0.82 5.75
C MET A 1 -6.22 0.26 6.40
N LYS A 2 -7.55 0.15 6.37
CA LYS A 2 -8.50 1.14 6.95
C LYS A 2 -8.15 1.64 8.35
N ARG A 3 -7.88 0.72 9.28
CA ARG A 3 -7.49 1.05 10.68
C ARG A 3 -6.16 1.83 10.78
N LEU A 4 -5.24 1.61 9.85
CA LEU A 4 -3.96 2.33 9.80
C LEU A 4 -4.20 3.77 9.33
N LEU A 5 -4.97 3.96 8.26
CA LEU A 5 -5.31 5.28 7.73
C LEU A 5 -6.07 6.15 8.74
N LEU A 6 -6.98 5.54 9.53
CA LEU A 6 -7.67 6.23 10.61
C LEU A 6 -6.70 6.82 11.66
N LYS A 7 -5.57 6.16 11.92
CA LYS A 7 -4.55 6.69 12.84
C LYS A 7 -3.78 7.86 12.25
N PHE A 8 -3.63 7.91 10.92
CA PHE A 8 -2.94 9.00 10.23
C PHE A 8 -3.84 10.20 9.93
N LYS A 9 -5.16 10.05 10.01
CA LYS A 9 -6.14 11.12 9.76
C LYS A 9 -5.85 12.45 10.47
N PRO A 10 -5.45 12.48 11.76
CA PRO A 10 -5.09 13.73 12.44
C PRO A 10 -3.84 14.40 11.85
N LEU A 11 -2.94 13.62 11.23
CA LEU A 11 -1.66 14.06 10.69
C LEU A 11 -1.73 14.41 9.20
N ARG A 12 -2.92 14.36 8.58
CA ARG A 12 -3.11 14.54 7.13
C ARG A 12 -2.44 15.80 6.59
N ASN A 13 -2.66 16.94 7.23
CA ASN A 13 -2.12 18.23 6.76
C ASN A 13 -0.60 18.28 6.86
N GLU A 14 -0.03 17.61 7.86
CA GLU A 14 1.41 17.52 8.03
C GLU A 14 2.01 16.57 7.00
N ILE A 15 1.38 15.42 6.74
CA ILE A 15 1.81 14.49 5.68
C ILE A 15 1.78 15.19 4.31
N ASN A 16 0.72 15.95 4.02
CA ASN A 16 0.57 16.67 2.76
C ASN A 16 1.47 17.91 2.64
N SER A 17 2.01 18.43 3.74
CA SER A 17 2.94 19.58 3.72
C SER A 17 4.38 19.17 3.48
N ILE A 18 4.70 17.87 3.60
CA ILE A 18 6.02 17.34 3.27
C ILE A 18 6.20 17.43 1.74
N SER A 19 7.28 18.05 1.29
CA SER A 19 7.64 18.16 -0.14
C SER A 19 8.14 16.85 -0.75
N THR A 20 8.02 15.74 -0.02
CA THR A 20 8.53 14.42 -0.37
C THR A 20 7.36 13.47 -0.54
N GLU A 21 7.48 12.60 -1.54
CA GLU A 21 6.48 11.58 -1.81
C GLU A 21 6.49 10.48 -0.76
N ALA A 22 5.33 10.22 -0.15
CA ALA A 22 5.14 9.11 0.76
C ALA A 22 4.67 7.86 0.00
N VAL A 23 5.37 6.74 0.20
CA VAL A 23 5.07 5.46 -0.46
C VAL A 23 4.89 4.36 0.58
N PHE A 24 3.74 3.70 0.56
CA PHE A 24 3.56 2.43 1.24
C PHE A 24 3.90 1.28 0.30
N ARG A 25 4.96 0.56 0.64
CA ARG A 25 5.38 -0.65 -0.06
C ARG A 25 4.89 -1.88 0.69
N ILE A 26 4.13 -2.71 0.00
CA ILE A 26 3.62 -3.96 0.55
C ILE A 26 4.22 -5.11 -0.24
N TYR A 27 4.93 -5.95 0.49
CA TYR A 27 5.53 -7.17 -0.03
C TYR A 27 4.69 -8.35 0.43
N VAL A 28 4.25 -9.16 -0.53
CA VAL A 28 3.50 -10.38 -0.24
C VAL A 28 4.23 -11.55 -0.87
N GLN A 29 4.52 -12.56 -0.07
CA GLN A 29 5.13 -13.79 -0.57
C GLN A 29 4.03 -14.70 -1.16
N SER A 30 4.24 -15.20 -2.38
CA SER A 30 3.37 -16.21 -2.98
C SER A 30 4.20 -17.17 -3.81
N ASP A 31 4.09 -18.46 -3.50
CA ASP A 31 4.84 -19.53 -4.15
C ASP A 31 4.43 -19.69 -5.63
N PHE A 32 3.19 -19.35 -5.98
CA PHE A 32 2.66 -19.45 -7.33
C PHE A 32 2.57 -18.10 -8.06
N ALA A 33 3.14 -17.04 -7.49
CA ALA A 33 3.07 -15.66 -7.99
C ALA A 33 1.64 -15.12 -8.24
N GLN A 34 0.59 -15.83 -7.81
CA GLN A 34 -0.79 -15.43 -7.97
C GLN A 34 -1.33 -14.93 -6.63
N ILE A 35 -1.71 -13.65 -6.60
CA ILE A 35 -2.39 -13.03 -5.47
C ILE A 35 -3.51 -12.18 -6.02
N ALA A 36 -4.73 -12.44 -5.57
CA ALA A 36 -5.85 -11.51 -5.72
C ALA A 36 -5.85 -10.57 -4.51
N PHE A 37 -5.86 -9.26 -4.76
CA PHE A 37 -6.04 -8.26 -3.72
C PHE A 37 -7.20 -7.34 -4.09
N GLU A 38 -7.95 -6.94 -3.07
CA GLU A 38 -9.07 -6.03 -3.19
C GLU A 38 -8.95 -4.97 -2.10
N PHE A 39 -9.22 -3.72 -2.47
CA PHE A 39 -9.35 -2.63 -1.51
C PHE A 39 -10.80 -2.17 -1.47
N GLU A 40 -11.32 -2.00 -0.26
CA GLU A 40 -12.55 -1.24 -0.07
C GLU A 40 -12.39 0.15 -0.73
N SER A 41 -13.42 0.62 -1.43
CA SER A 41 -13.41 1.92 -2.11
C SER A 41 -13.02 3.09 -1.18
N ASP A 42 -13.42 3.02 0.09
CA ASP A 42 -13.08 4.02 1.10
C ASP A 42 -11.57 4.09 1.39
N VAL A 43 -10.87 2.96 1.33
CA VAL A 43 -9.42 2.89 1.53
C VAL A 43 -8.69 3.58 0.39
N ILE A 44 -9.15 3.39 -0.85
CA ILE A 44 -8.58 4.04 -2.03
C ILE A 44 -8.75 5.56 -1.95
N LYS A 45 -9.95 6.02 -1.57
CA LYS A 45 -10.23 7.46 -1.37
C LYS A 45 -9.34 8.07 -0.31
N GLU A 46 -9.23 7.43 0.85
CA GLU A 46 -8.40 7.93 1.94
C GLU A 46 -6.91 7.98 1.51
N LEU A 47 -6.37 6.96 0.85
CA LEU A 47 -4.99 6.99 0.35
C LEU A 47 -4.71 8.18 -0.60
N ALA A 48 -5.64 8.47 -1.50
CA ALA A 48 -5.54 9.63 -2.39
C ALA A 48 -5.57 10.96 -1.62
N GLU A 49 -6.38 11.04 -0.56
CA GLU A 49 -6.49 12.21 0.30
C GLU A 49 -5.22 12.54 1.12
N PHE A 50 -4.40 11.52 1.39
CA PHE A 50 -3.07 11.65 2.02
C PHE A 50 -1.93 11.83 0.99
N ASN A 51 -2.23 11.82 -0.31
CA ASN A 51 -1.22 11.82 -1.37
C ASN A 51 -0.16 10.71 -1.20
N ILE A 52 -0.58 9.54 -0.70
CA ILE A 52 0.29 8.39 -0.46
C ILE A 52 0.20 7.43 -1.64
N LYS A 53 1.33 7.11 -2.26
CA LYS A 53 1.42 6.04 -3.25
C LYS A 53 1.40 4.68 -2.57
N LEU A 54 0.78 3.71 -3.22
CA LEU A 54 0.73 2.33 -2.77
C LEU A 54 1.40 1.45 -3.83
N GLU A 55 2.48 0.78 -3.44
CA GLU A 55 3.22 -0.15 -4.30
C GLU A 55 3.06 -1.57 -3.76
N PHE A 56 2.61 -2.50 -4.61
CA PHE A 56 2.56 -3.92 -4.32
C PHE A 56 3.67 -4.65 -5.04
N SER A 57 4.34 -5.53 -4.31
CA SER A 57 5.35 -6.42 -4.87
C SER A 57 5.06 -7.84 -4.42
N ILE A 58 4.91 -8.73 -5.40
CA ILE A 58 4.78 -10.16 -5.16
C ILE A 58 6.19 -10.73 -5.14
N LEU A 59 6.59 -11.23 -3.98
CA LEU A 59 7.82 -11.97 -3.82
C LEU A 59 7.50 -13.44 -4.14
N SER A 60 7.79 -13.87 -5.36
CA SER A 60 7.82 -15.29 -5.65
C SER A 60 9.27 -15.78 -5.56
N TRP A 61 9.43 -16.97 -4.98
CA TRP A 61 10.59 -17.81 -5.26
C TRP A 61 10.39 -18.20 -6.73
N GLY A 62 11.09 -17.54 -7.66
CA GLY A 62 10.95 -17.84 -9.08
C GLY A 62 10.97 -19.35 -9.27
N GLY A 63 9.88 -19.90 -9.81
CA GLY A 63 9.77 -21.33 -10.04
C GLY A 63 10.82 -21.76 -11.07
N VAL A 64 12.00 -22.16 -10.60
CA VAL A 64 12.92 -23.09 -11.24
C VAL A 64 13.69 -23.78 -10.11
N GLU A 65 13.12 -24.87 -9.59
CA GLU A 65 13.96 -26.01 -9.22
C GLU A 65 14.18 -26.77 -10.55
N ASP A 66 15.44 -26.86 -10.98
CA ASP A 66 15.87 -27.75 -12.07
C ASP A 66 15.56 -29.23 -11.74
#